data_AF-A0A8C1D6J9-F1
#
_entry.id   AF-A0A8C1D6J9-F1
#
_cell.length_a   1.000
_cell.length_b   1.000
_cell.length_c   1.000
_cell.angle_alpha   90.00
_cell.angle_beta   90.00
_cell.angle_gamma   90.00
#
_symmetry.space_group_name_H-M   'P 1'
#
loop_
_entity.id
_entity.type
_entity.pdbx_description
1 polymer ?
#
loop_
_entity_poly.entity_id
_entity_poly.type
_entity_poly.pdbx_seq_one_letter_code
_entity_poly.pdbx_strand_id
1 'polypeptide(L)'
;MGFGRDLRNSHEGLMKLQDWELKLLETVKRFMTLRVKSDKEYASLLLNISQQVDKHDSSSQIQYVSTVSKSWTHMVQQTEQLSKIMKCHAEELNSGPLHRLTMMIKDKQQVKKSYQSLHLQIESEMHKVTKCDLEKLKCTYRQLTKDAVLARDKYKEAVVKGKETEKARERYDKATMKLHNLHNQYVLAVKSAQLHQEHYHETALPLLLDSLQKMQEEMINALAHATCRLPKIIYSACPSKTKESEVPEEFLKCKNELFNIDMRFLLNCGGQCSPRIVLCLGVVNCLECHVYLNLFL
;
A
#
# COMPACT_ATOMS: atom_id res chain seq x y z
N MET A 1 -6.93 0.43 16.67
CA MET A 1 -7.21 1.34 15.55
C MET A 1 -7.00 0.55 14.28
N GLY A 2 -7.92 0.64 13.33
CA GLY A 2 -7.91 -0.20 12.13
C GLY A 2 -8.65 0.46 10.99
N PHE A 3 -8.18 0.27 9.76
CA PHE A 3 -8.69 0.97 8.58
C PHE A 3 -10.20 0.74 8.41
N GLY A 4 -10.68 -0.49 8.64
CA GLY A 4 -12.10 -0.83 8.50
C GLY A 4 -13.02 -0.13 9.50
N ARG A 5 -12.50 0.37 10.61
CA ARG A 5 -13.24 1.17 11.59
C ARG A 5 -13.09 2.66 11.32
N ASP A 6 -11.86 3.11 11.08
CA ASP A 6 -11.48 4.51 11.20
C ASP A 6 -11.46 5.25 9.84
N LEU A 7 -11.36 4.54 8.71
CA LEU A 7 -11.11 5.11 7.38
C LEU A 7 -12.19 4.80 6.33
N ARG A 8 -13.43 4.51 6.76
CA ARG A 8 -14.56 4.13 5.88
C ARG A 8 -14.88 5.14 4.78
N ASN A 9 -14.60 6.43 5.00
CA ASN A 9 -14.89 7.51 4.04
C ASN A 9 -13.62 8.13 3.45
N SER A 10 -12.50 7.39 3.47
CA SER A 10 -11.18 7.94 3.15
C SER A 10 -10.58 7.36 1.86
N HIS A 11 -11.41 6.86 0.94
CA HIS A 11 -10.98 6.24 -0.32
C HIS A 11 -9.93 7.07 -1.07
N GLU A 12 -10.24 8.33 -1.35
CA GLU A 12 -9.36 9.25 -2.06
C GLU A 12 -8.02 9.46 -1.34
N GLY A 13 -8.05 9.56 -0.01
CA GLY A 13 -6.85 9.68 0.82
C GLY A 13 -5.97 8.44 0.74
N LEU A 14 -6.57 7.25 0.82
CA LEU A 14 -5.88 5.97 0.71
C LEU A 14 -5.27 5.77 -0.69
N MET A 15 -5.96 6.18 -1.74
CA MET A 15 -5.43 6.11 -3.11
C MET A 15 -4.21 7.02 -3.30
N LYS A 16 -4.28 8.25 -2.79
CA LYS A 16 -3.15 9.18 -2.80
C LYS A 16 -1.98 8.65 -1.99
N LEU A 17 -2.22 8.10 -0.80
CA LEU A 17 -1.17 7.49 0.02
C LEU A 17 -0.44 6.38 -0.76
N GLN A 18 -1.19 5.45 -1.36
CA GLN A 18 -0.60 4.37 -2.15
C GLN A 18 0.24 4.88 -3.33
N ASP A 19 -0.19 5.95 -4.01
CA ASP A 19 0.59 6.60 -5.06
C ASP A 19 1.90 7.21 -4.56
N TRP A 20 1.87 7.84 -3.39
CA TRP A 20 3.06 8.39 -2.76
C TRP A 20 4.04 7.30 -2.32
N GLU A 21 3.54 6.25 -1.67
CA GLU A 21 4.36 5.12 -1.25
C GLU A 21 5.02 4.43 -2.46
N LEU A 22 4.30 4.24 -3.57
CA LEU A 22 4.88 3.70 -4.81
C LEU A 22 6.02 4.57 -5.34
N LYS A 23 5.86 5.90 -5.36
CA LYS A 23 6.93 6.83 -5.77
C LYS A 23 8.13 6.76 -4.83
N LEU A 24 7.89 6.60 -3.53
CA LEU A 24 8.95 6.44 -2.54
C LEU A 24 9.73 5.14 -2.78
N LEU A 25 9.05 4.01 -2.99
CA LEU A 25 9.70 2.73 -3.27
C LEU A 25 10.55 2.78 -4.54
N GLU A 26 10.09 3.45 -5.60
CA GLU A 26 10.89 3.68 -6.80
C GLU A 26 12.13 4.55 -6.52
N THR A 27 12.01 5.52 -5.61
CA THR A 27 13.15 6.35 -5.18
C THR A 27 14.17 5.52 -4.40
N VAL A 28 13.72 4.67 -3.46
CA VAL A 28 14.58 3.72 -2.73
C VAL A 28 15.27 2.76 -3.70
N LYS A 29 14.56 2.25 -4.70
CA LYS A 29 15.12 1.37 -5.74
C LYS A 29 16.21 2.05 -6.55
N ARG A 30 16.01 3.31 -6.95
CA ARG A 30 17.04 4.10 -7.65
C ARG A 30 18.26 4.31 -6.77
N PHE A 31 18.07 4.66 -5.50
CA PHE A 31 19.15 4.82 -4.54
C PHE A 31 19.96 3.52 -4.39
N MET A 32 19.30 2.38 -4.18
CA MET A 32 19.98 1.08 -4.05
C MET A 32 20.70 0.68 -5.35
N THR A 33 20.10 0.94 -6.51
CA THR A 33 20.76 0.71 -7.80
C THR A 33 22.04 1.55 -7.94
N LEU A 34 21.99 2.82 -7.55
CA LEU A 34 23.16 3.69 -7.56
C LEU A 34 24.22 3.19 -6.58
N ARG A 35 23.84 2.78 -5.37
CA ARG A 35 24.74 2.20 -4.38
C ARG A 35 25.47 0.97 -4.92
N VAL A 36 24.74 0.02 -5.53
CA VAL A 36 25.34 -1.16 -6.18
C VAL A 36 26.37 -0.74 -7.23
N LYS A 37 26.05 0.26 -8.06
CA LYS A 37 26.96 0.75 -9.10
C LYS A 37 28.23 1.36 -8.48
N SER A 38 28.07 2.27 -7.51
CA SER A 38 29.20 2.92 -6.83
C SER A 38 30.10 1.92 -6.09
N ASP A 39 29.51 0.94 -5.41
CA ASP A 39 30.26 -0.08 -4.67
C ASP A 39 31.08 -0.97 -5.63
N LYS A 40 30.56 -1.30 -6.82
CA LYS A 40 31.31 -2.02 -7.88
C LYS A 40 32.44 -1.19 -8.48
N GLU A 41 32.20 0.09 -8.74
CA GLU A 41 33.21 1.01 -9.25
C GLU A 41 34.35 1.15 -8.24
N TYR A 42 34.04 1.35 -6.95
CA TYR A 42 35.02 1.44 -5.88
C TYR A 42 35.83 0.15 -5.72
N ALA A 43 35.17 -1.02 -5.73
CA ALA A 43 35.85 -2.31 -5.71
C ALA A 43 36.84 -2.45 -6.87
N SER A 44 36.45 -2.03 -8.08
CA SER A 44 37.29 -2.09 -9.27
C SER A 44 38.51 -1.17 -9.16
N LEU A 45 38.34 0.04 -8.62
CA LEU A 45 39.45 0.98 -8.37
C LEU A 45 40.47 0.41 -7.38
N LEU A 46 40.00 -0.16 -6.26
CA LEU A 46 40.87 -0.80 -5.27
C LEU A 46 41.67 -1.96 -5.85
N LEU A 47 41.03 -2.81 -6.67
CA LEU A 47 41.69 -3.93 -7.34
C LEU A 47 42.74 -3.46 -8.35
N ASN A 48 42.43 -2.41 -9.11
CA ASN A 48 43.38 -1.86 -10.09
C ASN A 48 44.62 -1.29 -9.41
N ILE A 49 44.45 -0.58 -8.29
CA ILE A 49 45.58 -0.04 -7.51
C ILE A 49 46.44 -1.18 -6.95
N SER A 50 45.83 -2.22 -6.37
CA SER A 50 46.60 -3.36 -5.83
C SER A 50 47.41 -4.08 -6.93
N GLN A 51 46.81 -4.30 -8.11
CA GLN A 51 47.46 -4.97 -9.24
C GLN A 51 48.57 -4.13 -9.91
N GLN A 52 48.49 -2.80 -9.87
CA GLN A 52 49.54 -1.94 -10.43
C GLN A 52 50.84 -2.03 -9.61
N VAL A 53 50.71 -2.17 -8.29
CA VAL A 53 51.84 -2.32 -7.37
C VAL A 53 52.56 -3.65 -7.61
N ASP A 54 51.82 -4.75 -7.74
CA ASP A 54 52.40 -6.09 -7.97
C ASP A 54 53.23 -6.18 -9.26
N LYS A 55 52.82 -5.45 -10.31
CA LYS A 55 53.55 -5.39 -11.60
C LYS A 55 54.90 -4.67 -11.47
N HIS A 56 54.99 -3.68 -10.59
CA HIS A 56 56.21 -2.90 -10.36
C HIS A 56 57.23 -3.69 -9.53
N ASP A 57 56.77 -4.37 -8.47
CA ASP A 57 57.63 -5.19 -7.58
C ASP A 57 58.12 -6.48 -8.26
N SER A 58 57.34 -7.07 -9.19
CA SER A 58 57.77 -8.27 -9.93
C SER A 58 58.94 -8.02 -10.90
N SER A 59 59.15 -6.77 -11.33
CA SER A 59 60.23 -6.40 -12.25
C SER A 59 61.57 -6.18 -11.54
N SER A 60 61.54 -6.00 -10.22
CA SER A 60 62.71 -5.70 -9.40
C SER A 60 63.00 -6.88 -8.47
N GLN A 61 63.73 -7.87 -8.98
CA GLN A 61 64.37 -8.93 -8.17
C GLN A 61 65.35 -8.30 -7.17
N ILE A 62 64.84 -7.79 -6.05
CA ILE A 62 65.67 -7.29 -4.95
C ILE A 62 65.54 -8.30 -3.80
N GLN A 63 66.61 -9.06 -3.60
CA GLN A 63 66.80 -10.14 -2.61
C GLN A 63 66.74 -9.71 -1.13
N TYR A 64 66.13 -8.58 -0.79
CA TYR A 64 66.05 -8.08 0.59
C TYR A 64 64.59 -7.97 1.07
N VAL A 65 64.14 -8.96 1.83
CA VAL A 65 62.85 -8.95 2.51
C VAL A 65 62.95 -8.13 3.81
N SER A 66 62.82 -6.81 3.70
CA SER A 66 62.81 -5.92 4.87
C SER A 66 61.46 -5.96 5.60
N THR A 67 61.43 -5.58 6.88
CA THR A 67 60.17 -5.39 7.63
C THR A 67 59.26 -4.35 6.94
N VAL A 68 59.84 -3.33 6.32
CA VAL A 68 59.12 -2.32 5.54
C VAL A 68 58.45 -2.95 4.32
N SER A 69 59.16 -3.81 3.59
CA SER A 69 58.62 -4.56 2.44
C SER A 69 57.47 -5.48 2.86
N LYS A 70 57.60 -6.20 3.98
CA LYS A 70 56.50 -7.02 4.55
C LYS A 70 55.27 -6.18 4.89
N SER A 71 55.45 -5.04 5.55
CA SER A 71 54.34 -4.12 5.89
C SER A 71 53.67 -3.53 4.65
N TRP A 72 54.45 -3.21 3.60
CA TRP A 72 53.93 -2.76 2.32
C TRP A 72 53.10 -3.83 1.62
N THR A 73 53.62 -5.05 1.46
CA THR A 73 52.88 -6.19 0.90
C THR A 73 51.58 -6.45 1.66
N HIS A 74 51.62 -6.38 3.00
CA HIS A 74 50.42 -6.53 3.81
C HIS A 74 49.37 -5.45 3.49
N MET A 75 49.77 -4.18 3.31
CA MET A 75 48.86 -3.10 2.94
C MET A 75 48.21 -3.32 1.55
N VAL A 76 48.99 -3.78 0.57
CA VAL A 76 48.48 -4.13 -0.77
C VAL A 76 47.47 -5.26 -0.68
N GLN A 77 47.77 -6.31 0.09
CA GLN A 77 46.85 -7.43 0.32
C GLN A 77 45.56 -7.01 1.03
N GLN A 78 45.63 -6.13 2.04
CA GLN A 78 44.44 -5.59 2.70
C GLN A 78 43.57 -4.76 1.75
N THR A 79 44.19 -4.01 0.84
CA THR A 79 43.49 -3.23 -0.20
C THR A 79 42.75 -4.15 -1.18
N GLU A 80 43.38 -5.25 -1.61
CA GLU A 80 42.76 -6.27 -2.46
C GLU A 80 41.61 -7.00 -1.73
N GLN A 81 41.77 -7.30 -0.43
CA GLN A 81 40.72 -7.90 0.39
C GLN A 81 39.49 -6.97 0.49
N LEU A 82 39.70 -5.67 0.73
CA LEU A 82 38.61 -4.69 0.75
C LEU A 82 37.88 -4.63 -0.60
N SER A 83 38.61 -4.69 -1.73
CA SER A 83 38.00 -4.78 -3.05
C SER A 83 37.05 -5.99 -3.17
N LYS A 84 37.49 -7.18 -2.74
CA LYS A 84 36.68 -8.41 -2.78
C LYS A 84 35.42 -8.28 -1.92
N ILE A 85 35.54 -7.73 -0.72
CA ILE A 85 34.40 -7.47 0.18
C ILE A 85 33.39 -6.51 -0.49
N MET A 86 33.88 -5.39 -1.04
CA MET A 86 33.02 -4.40 -1.68
C MET A 86 32.29 -4.97 -2.92
N LYS A 87 32.99 -5.77 -3.73
CA LYS A 87 32.38 -6.45 -4.87
C LYS A 87 31.28 -7.43 -4.45
N CYS A 88 31.58 -8.27 -3.46
CA CYS A 88 30.61 -9.24 -2.92
C CYS A 88 29.37 -8.53 -2.35
N HIS A 89 29.56 -7.45 -1.58
CA HIS A 89 28.46 -6.64 -1.07
C HIS A 89 27.56 -6.10 -2.19
N ALA A 90 28.15 -5.54 -3.24
CA ALA A 90 27.36 -5.01 -4.34
C ALA A 90 26.56 -6.11 -5.06
N GLU A 91 27.10 -7.33 -5.17
CA GLU A 91 26.41 -8.48 -5.75
C GLU A 91 25.27 -9.00 -4.85
N GLU A 92 25.49 -9.09 -3.54
CA GLU A 92 24.47 -9.48 -2.56
C GLU A 92 23.32 -8.47 -2.48
N LEU A 93 23.65 -7.17 -2.45
CA LEU A 93 22.68 -6.07 -2.45
C LEU A 93 21.81 -6.11 -3.72
N ASN A 94 22.44 -6.36 -4.86
CA ASN A 94 21.77 -6.41 -6.16
C ASN A 94 20.85 -7.63 -6.32
N SER A 95 21.32 -8.82 -5.95
CA SER A 95 20.60 -10.08 -6.14
C SER A 95 19.56 -10.36 -5.06
N GLY A 96 19.75 -9.87 -3.83
CA GLY A 96 18.83 -10.08 -2.72
C GLY A 96 17.88 -8.89 -2.49
N PRO A 97 18.27 -7.87 -1.72
CA PRO A 97 17.41 -6.76 -1.34
C PRO A 97 16.80 -5.99 -2.53
N LEU A 98 17.59 -5.64 -3.56
CA LEU A 98 17.08 -4.87 -4.71
C LEU A 98 16.07 -5.66 -5.56
N HIS A 99 16.28 -6.96 -5.73
CA HIS A 99 15.32 -7.84 -6.40
C HIS A 99 14.01 -7.92 -5.61
N ARG A 100 14.07 -8.14 -4.30
CA ARG A 100 12.88 -8.17 -3.42
C ARG A 100 12.10 -6.86 -3.45
N LEU A 101 12.79 -5.71 -3.39
CA LEU A 101 12.17 -4.40 -3.53
C LEU A 101 11.46 -4.25 -4.88
N THR A 102 12.08 -4.74 -5.96
CA THR A 102 11.46 -4.70 -7.30
C THR A 102 10.19 -5.54 -7.37
N MET A 103 10.17 -6.71 -6.74
CA MET A 103 8.95 -7.55 -6.66
C MET A 103 7.88 -6.88 -5.80
N MET A 104 8.25 -6.35 -4.64
CA MET A 104 7.33 -5.65 -3.74
C MET A 104 6.66 -4.44 -4.40
N ILE A 105 7.37 -3.69 -5.25
CA ILE A 105 6.77 -2.59 -6.04
C ILE A 105 5.68 -3.13 -6.98
N LYS A 106 5.94 -4.23 -7.69
CA LYS A 106 4.94 -4.87 -8.58
C LYS A 106 3.72 -5.36 -7.80
N ASP A 107 3.96 -6.03 -6.67
CA ASP A 107 2.90 -6.55 -5.82
C ASP A 107 2.04 -5.40 -5.27
N LYS A 108 2.65 -4.30 -4.82
CA LYS A 108 1.92 -3.11 -4.37
C LYS A 108 1.09 -2.47 -5.49
N GLN A 109 1.61 -2.39 -6.71
CA GLN A 109 0.83 -1.91 -7.86
C GLN A 109 -0.39 -2.79 -8.13
N GLN A 110 -0.24 -4.12 -7.99
CA GLN A 110 -1.34 -5.06 -8.15
C GLN A 110 -2.38 -4.92 -7.04
N VAL A 111 -1.94 -4.84 -5.78
CA VAL A 111 -2.82 -4.60 -4.62
C VAL A 111 -3.63 -3.31 -4.81
N LYS A 112 -2.99 -2.22 -5.23
CA LYS A 112 -3.67 -0.94 -5.50
C LYS A 112 -4.79 -1.10 -6.52
N LYS A 113 -4.52 -1.76 -7.65
CA LYS A 113 -5.51 -2.00 -8.71
C LYS A 113 -6.67 -2.86 -8.21
N SER A 114 -6.36 -3.95 -7.51
CA SER A 114 -7.36 -4.84 -6.93
C SER A 114 -8.25 -4.13 -5.91
N TYR A 115 -7.66 -3.36 -5.00
CA TYR A 115 -8.40 -2.53 -4.03
C TYR A 115 -9.35 -1.55 -4.73
N GLN A 116 -8.85 -0.80 -5.72
CA GLN A 116 -9.66 0.17 -6.46
C GLN A 116 -10.84 -0.49 -7.18
N SER A 117 -10.59 -1.62 -7.85
CA SER A 117 -11.63 -2.38 -8.53
C SER A 117 -12.71 -2.89 -7.57
N LEU A 118 -12.29 -3.50 -6.46
CA LEU A 118 -13.21 -4.03 -5.45
C LEU A 118 -14.02 -2.92 -4.79
N HIS A 119 -13.39 -1.80 -4.45
CA HIS A 119 -14.07 -0.63 -3.90
C HIS A 119 -15.17 -0.10 -4.82
N LEU A 120 -14.85 0.10 -6.10
CA LEU A 120 -15.82 0.55 -7.10
C LEU A 120 -16.97 -0.45 -7.29
N GLN A 121 -16.66 -1.75 -7.24
CA GLN A 121 -17.67 -2.80 -7.33
C GLN A 121 -18.65 -2.72 -6.16
N ILE A 122 -18.16 -2.72 -4.91
CA ILE A 122 -19.03 -2.71 -3.73
C ILE A 122 -19.85 -1.41 -3.62
N GLU A 123 -19.28 -0.27 -4.02
CA GLU A 123 -20.02 1.00 -4.07
C GLU A 123 -21.10 1.02 -5.14
N SER A 124 -20.81 0.48 -6.33
CA SER A 124 -21.77 0.40 -7.43
C SER A 124 -22.94 -0.53 -7.08
N GLU A 125 -22.65 -1.69 -6.49
CA GLU A 125 -23.67 -2.65 -6.01
C GLU A 125 -24.54 -2.01 -4.92
N MET A 126 -23.92 -1.34 -3.94
CA MET A 126 -24.64 -0.61 -2.90
C MET A 126 -25.56 0.46 -3.50
N HIS A 127 -25.05 1.29 -4.43
CA HIS A 127 -25.83 2.34 -5.07
C HIS A 127 -27.00 1.79 -5.89
N LYS A 128 -26.77 0.72 -6.64
CA LYS A 128 -27.79 0.07 -7.46
C LYS A 128 -28.94 -0.44 -6.60
N VAL A 129 -28.64 -1.20 -5.56
CA VAL A 129 -29.66 -1.85 -4.71
C VAL A 129 -30.39 -0.81 -3.86
N THR A 130 -29.66 0.13 -3.24
CA THR A 130 -30.25 1.06 -2.26
C THR A 130 -30.85 2.32 -2.87
N LYS A 131 -30.48 2.69 -4.10
CA LYS A 131 -31.00 3.88 -4.78
C LYS A 131 -31.70 3.55 -6.09
N CYS A 132 -30.99 2.97 -7.07
CA CYS A 132 -31.53 2.83 -8.42
C CYS A 132 -32.77 1.93 -8.47
N ASP A 133 -32.69 0.74 -7.89
CA ASP A 133 -33.76 -0.25 -7.99
C ASP A 133 -34.97 0.13 -7.11
N LEU A 134 -34.72 0.71 -5.93
CA LEU A 134 -35.79 1.25 -5.09
C LEU A 134 -36.53 2.43 -5.73
N GLU A 135 -35.84 3.36 -6.38
CA GLU A 135 -36.50 4.51 -7.00
C GLU A 135 -37.36 4.09 -8.21
N LYS A 136 -36.91 3.07 -8.98
CA LYS A 136 -37.74 2.47 -10.04
C LYS A 136 -39.04 1.90 -9.47
N LEU A 137 -38.96 1.04 -8.46
CA LEU A 137 -40.13 0.43 -7.83
C LEU A 137 -41.06 1.47 -7.22
N LYS A 138 -40.51 2.49 -6.56
CA LYS A 138 -41.26 3.59 -5.96
C LYS A 138 -42.01 4.42 -7.00
N CYS A 139 -41.39 4.71 -8.15
CA CYS A 139 -42.05 5.38 -9.28
C CYS A 139 -43.23 4.56 -9.80
N THR A 140 -43.02 3.26 -10.06
CA THR A 140 -44.09 2.36 -10.51
C THR A 140 -45.20 2.23 -9.45
N TYR A 141 -44.84 2.16 -8.17
CA TYR A 141 -45.80 2.05 -7.07
C TYR A 141 -46.72 3.26 -6.98
N ARG A 142 -46.16 4.47 -7.11
CA ARG A 142 -46.93 5.72 -7.16
C ARG A 142 -47.89 5.75 -8.36
N GLN A 143 -47.44 5.26 -9.52
CA GLN A 143 -48.30 5.20 -10.71
C GLN A 143 -49.44 4.22 -10.53
N LEU A 144 -49.17 2.98 -10.11
CA LEU A 144 -50.22 1.97 -9.89
C LEU A 144 -51.20 2.37 -8.77
N THR A 145 -50.72 3.13 -7.76
CA THR A 145 -51.60 3.69 -6.73
C THR A 145 -52.62 4.65 -7.34
N LYS A 146 -52.17 5.57 -8.22
CA LYS A 146 -53.07 6.49 -8.94
C LYS A 146 -54.04 5.72 -9.83
N ASP A 147 -53.56 4.72 -10.58
CA ASP A 147 -54.38 3.93 -11.48
C ASP A 147 -55.47 3.14 -10.73
N ALA A 148 -55.13 2.53 -9.59
CA ALA A 148 -56.08 1.81 -8.74
C ALA A 148 -57.15 2.74 -8.15
N VAL A 149 -56.77 3.94 -7.70
CA VAL A 149 -57.71 4.98 -7.24
C VAL A 149 -58.65 5.41 -8.36
N LEU A 150 -58.12 5.69 -9.55
CA LEU A 150 -58.94 6.06 -10.70
C LEU A 150 -59.91 4.94 -11.12
N ALA A 151 -59.47 3.68 -11.08
CA ALA A 151 -60.32 2.53 -11.39
C ALA A 151 -61.42 2.35 -10.33
N ARG A 152 -61.09 2.55 -9.05
CA ARG A 152 -62.05 2.51 -7.94
C ARG A 152 -63.14 3.56 -8.10
N ASP A 153 -62.76 4.79 -8.43
CA ASP A 153 -63.71 5.90 -8.52
C ASP A 153 -64.64 5.72 -9.75
N LYS A 154 -64.10 5.23 -10.88
CA LYS A 154 -64.91 4.81 -12.04
C LYS A 154 -65.89 3.67 -11.74
N TYR A 155 -65.47 2.70 -10.93
CA TYR A 155 -66.35 1.61 -10.49
C TYR A 155 -67.50 2.15 -9.63
N LYS A 156 -67.21 3.03 -8.65
CA LYS A 156 -68.25 3.69 -7.83
C LYS A 156 -69.26 4.45 -8.69
N GLU A 157 -68.81 5.20 -9.69
CA GLU A 157 -69.70 5.89 -10.61
C GLU A 157 -70.58 4.93 -11.43
N ALA A 158 -70.02 3.83 -11.94
CA ALA A 158 -70.76 2.83 -12.69
C ALA A 158 -71.86 2.16 -11.83
N VAL A 159 -71.56 1.91 -10.55
CA VAL A 159 -72.53 1.39 -9.57
C VAL A 159 -73.67 2.38 -9.36
N VAL A 160 -73.38 3.66 -9.14
CA VAL A 160 -74.41 4.71 -8.96
C VAL A 160 -75.28 4.86 -10.21
N LYS A 161 -74.69 4.76 -11.41
CA LYS A 161 -75.40 4.90 -12.69
C LYS A 161 -76.08 3.60 -13.16
N GLY A 162 -75.84 2.47 -12.48
CA GLY A 162 -76.40 1.15 -12.85
C GLY A 162 -75.98 0.60 -14.21
N LYS A 163 -74.91 1.11 -14.83
CA LYS A 163 -74.49 0.77 -16.21
C LYS A 163 -73.04 0.32 -16.27
N GLU A 164 -72.77 -0.77 -17.01
CA GLU A 164 -71.42 -1.34 -17.20
C GLU A 164 -70.67 -1.69 -15.90
N THR A 165 -71.42 -2.00 -14.83
CA THR A 165 -70.88 -2.26 -13.48
C THR A 165 -69.85 -3.38 -13.45
N GLU A 166 -70.13 -4.52 -14.08
CA GLU A 166 -69.24 -5.68 -14.05
C GLU A 166 -67.91 -5.40 -14.75
N LYS A 167 -67.95 -4.74 -15.91
CA LYS A 167 -66.74 -4.34 -16.66
C LYS A 167 -65.89 -3.33 -15.88
N ALA A 168 -66.53 -2.42 -15.13
CA ALA A 168 -65.83 -1.49 -14.26
C ALA A 168 -65.22 -2.18 -13.03
N ARG A 169 -65.91 -3.19 -12.48
CA ARG A 169 -65.43 -4.04 -11.38
C ARG A 169 -64.18 -4.83 -11.78
N GLU A 170 -64.21 -5.56 -12.90
CA GLU A 170 -63.06 -6.33 -13.38
C GLU A 170 -61.80 -5.47 -13.57
N ARG A 171 -61.97 -4.24 -14.07
CA ARG A 171 -60.87 -3.28 -14.23
C ARG A 171 -60.30 -2.83 -12.88
N TYR A 172 -61.15 -2.56 -11.91
CA TYR A 172 -60.74 -2.22 -10.56
C TYR A 172 -60.00 -3.37 -9.88
N ASP A 173 -60.53 -4.60 -9.96
CA ASP A 173 -59.91 -5.79 -9.39
C ASP A 173 -58.53 -6.04 -10.01
N LYS A 174 -58.40 -5.91 -11.34
CA LYS A 174 -57.12 -6.05 -12.05
C LYS A 174 -56.10 -4.96 -11.66
N ALA A 175 -56.53 -3.71 -11.51
CA ALA A 175 -55.65 -2.62 -11.09
C ALA A 175 -55.16 -2.83 -9.64
N THR A 176 -56.06 -3.25 -8.77
CA THR A 176 -55.79 -3.54 -7.35
C THR A 176 -54.84 -4.74 -7.19
N MET A 177 -55.06 -5.82 -7.95
CA MET A 177 -54.17 -6.98 -7.98
C MET A 177 -52.75 -6.59 -8.40
N LYS A 178 -52.61 -5.78 -9.46
CA LYS A 178 -51.30 -5.28 -9.91
C LYS A 178 -50.61 -4.43 -8.83
N LEU A 179 -51.36 -3.55 -8.17
CA LEU A 179 -50.83 -2.73 -7.08
C LEU A 179 -50.35 -3.58 -5.90
N HIS A 180 -51.12 -4.57 -5.48
CA HIS A 180 -50.73 -5.47 -4.38
C HIS A 180 -49.49 -6.31 -4.72
N ASN A 181 -49.42 -6.86 -5.94
CA ASN A 181 -48.23 -7.61 -6.38
C ASN A 181 -46.98 -6.73 -6.36
N LEU A 182 -47.08 -5.48 -6.84
CA LEU A 182 -45.97 -4.55 -6.79
C LEU A 182 -45.64 -4.10 -5.35
N HIS A 183 -46.65 -3.91 -4.49
CA HIS A 183 -46.46 -3.59 -3.08
C HIS A 183 -45.56 -4.64 -2.41
N ASN A 184 -45.89 -5.92 -2.60
CA ASN A 184 -45.11 -7.02 -2.03
C ASN A 184 -43.67 -6.99 -2.53
N GLN A 185 -43.45 -6.78 -3.84
CA GLN A 185 -42.10 -6.64 -4.40
C GLN A 185 -41.35 -5.44 -3.81
N TYR A 186 -42.02 -4.31 -3.65
CA TYR A 186 -41.42 -3.09 -3.09
C TYR A 186 -41.00 -3.29 -1.64
N VAL A 187 -41.87 -3.88 -0.80
CA VAL A 187 -41.55 -4.17 0.62
C VAL A 187 -40.35 -5.11 0.74
N LEU A 188 -40.32 -6.19 -0.07
CA LEU A 188 -39.20 -7.12 -0.09
C LEU A 188 -37.91 -6.44 -0.56
N ALA A 189 -37.98 -5.59 -1.59
CA ALA A 189 -36.83 -4.84 -2.08
C ALA A 189 -36.30 -3.84 -1.03
N VAL A 190 -37.18 -3.16 -0.30
CA VAL A 190 -36.79 -2.27 0.80
C VAL A 190 -36.05 -3.06 1.87
N LYS A 191 -36.56 -4.23 2.27
CA LYS A 191 -35.88 -5.06 3.27
C LYS A 191 -34.53 -5.58 2.77
N SER A 192 -34.46 -6.01 1.50
CA SER A 192 -33.22 -6.43 0.87
C SER A 192 -32.18 -5.30 0.81
N ALA A 193 -32.62 -4.08 0.52
CA ALA A 193 -31.74 -2.91 0.47
C ALA A 193 -31.20 -2.54 1.85
N GLN A 194 -32.02 -2.62 2.91
CA GLN A 194 -31.57 -2.43 4.29
C GLN A 194 -30.49 -3.43 4.68
N LEU A 195 -30.74 -4.73 4.44
CA LEU A 195 -29.76 -5.78 4.75
C LEU A 195 -28.46 -5.62 3.95
N HIS A 196 -28.55 -5.21 2.67
CA HIS A 196 -27.39 -4.97 1.84
C HIS A 196 -26.57 -3.76 2.34
N GLN A 197 -27.25 -2.69 2.79
CA GLN A 197 -26.59 -1.52 3.38
C GLN A 197 -25.90 -1.88 4.70
N GLU A 198 -26.54 -2.65 5.57
CA GLU A 198 -25.95 -3.16 6.81
C GLU A 198 -24.70 -3.99 6.50
N HIS A 199 -24.81 -4.98 5.61
CA HIS A 199 -23.68 -5.80 5.17
C HIS A 199 -22.52 -4.97 4.59
N TYR A 200 -22.81 -3.95 3.78
CA TYR A 200 -21.80 -3.05 3.23
C TYR A 200 -21.00 -2.35 4.34
N HIS A 201 -21.69 -1.75 5.32
CA HIS A 201 -21.05 -0.95 6.36
C HIS A 201 -20.41 -1.76 7.46
N GLU A 202 -20.99 -2.91 7.81
CA GLU A 202 -20.53 -3.73 8.93
C GLU A 202 -19.53 -4.79 8.51
N THR A 203 -19.53 -5.21 7.25
CA THR A 203 -18.74 -6.36 6.77
C THR A 203 -17.88 -6.01 5.55
N ALA A 204 -18.49 -5.72 4.39
CA ALA A 204 -17.76 -5.69 3.12
C ALA A 204 -16.68 -4.60 3.07
N LEU A 205 -17.05 -3.35 3.36
CA LEU A 205 -16.10 -2.24 3.34
C LEU A 205 -15.03 -2.36 4.45
N PRO A 206 -15.37 -2.67 5.72
CA PRO A 206 -14.36 -2.91 6.74
C PRO A 206 -13.34 -4.00 6.38
N LEU A 207 -13.79 -5.15 5.87
CA LEU A 207 -12.90 -6.24 5.49
C LEU A 207 -11.96 -5.86 4.34
N LEU A 208 -12.44 -5.11 3.36
CA LEU A 208 -11.61 -4.60 2.26
C LEU A 208 -10.51 -3.67 2.80
N LEU A 209 -10.87 -2.78 3.72
CA LEU A 209 -9.97 -1.81 4.32
C LEU A 209 -8.94 -2.48 5.25
N ASP A 210 -9.36 -3.46 6.07
CA ASP A 210 -8.46 -4.21 6.94
C ASP A 210 -7.50 -5.10 6.13
N SER A 211 -7.96 -5.64 4.99
CA SER A 211 -7.09 -6.35 4.05
C SER A 211 -6.03 -5.43 3.47
N LEU A 212 -6.40 -4.19 3.10
CA LEU A 212 -5.44 -3.17 2.64
C LEU A 212 -4.42 -2.83 3.72
N GLN A 213 -4.87 -2.65 4.97
CA GLN A 213 -3.99 -2.40 6.11
C GLN A 213 -2.98 -3.52 6.31
N LYS A 214 -3.45 -4.77 6.33
CA LYS A 214 -2.59 -5.95 6.49
C LYS A 214 -1.50 -6.01 5.42
N MET A 215 -1.87 -5.77 4.16
CA MET A 215 -0.90 -5.73 3.05
C MET A 215 0.13 -4.60 3.22
N GLN A 216 -0.28 -3.43 3.74
CA GLN A 216 0.64 -2.34 4.05
C GLN A 216 1.61 -2.70 5.18
N GLU A 217 1.13 -3.32 6.26
CA GLU A 217 1.96 -3.75 7.39
C GLU A 217 3.00 -4.80 6.97
N GLU A 218 2.59 -5.78 6.16
CA GLU A 218 3.48 -6.80 5.59
C GLU A 218 4.57 -6.18 4.72
N MET A 219 4.21 -5.18 3.90
CA MET A 219 5.15 -4.45 3.05
C MET A 219 6.17 -3.65 3.88
N ILE A 220 5.73 -2.97 4.95
CA ILE A 220 6.64 -2.23 5.85
C ILE A 220 7.62 -3.19 6.50
N ASN A 221 7.15 -4.36 6.95
CA ASN A 221 8.02 -5.40 7.51
C ASN A 221 9.05 -5.89 6.49
N ALA A 222 8.63 -6.16 5.26
CA ALA A 222 9.52 -6.58 4.18
C ALA A 222 10.58 -5.51 3.84
N LEU A 223 10.19 -4.24 3.80
CA LEU A 223 11.10 -3.12 3.58
C LEU A 223 12.13 -2.98 4.71
N ALA A 224 11.69 -3.07 5.96
CA ALA A 224 12.57 -3.01 7.13
C ALA A 224 13.62 -4.13 7.10
N HIS A 225 13.24 -5.35 6.71
CA HIS A 225 14.19 -6.45 6.54
C HIS A 225 15.18 -6.21 5.39
N ALA A 226 14.76 -5.54 4.31
CA ALA A 226 15.64 -5.21 3.19
C ALA A 226 16.65 -4.09 3.54
N THR A 227 16.25 -3.11 4.34
CA THR A 227 17.11 -1.97 4.73
C THR A 227 18.01 -2.27 5.94
N CYS A 228 17.58 -3.11 6.88
CA CYS A 228 18.35 -3.48 8.08
C CYS A 228 19.63 -4.32 7.78
N ARG A 229 19.77 -4.85 6.55
CA ARG A 229 21.02 -5.49 6.12
C ARG A 229 22.10 -4.47 5.72
N LEU A 230 21.75 -3.24 5.41
CA LEU A 230 22.72 -2.22 4.97
C LEU A 230 23.73 -1.83 6.07
N PRO A 231 23.34 -1.59 7.34
CA PRO A 231 24.28 -1.22 8.39
C PRO A 231 25.25 -2.35 8.75
N LYS A 232 24.77 -3.60 8.86
CA LYS A 232 25.60 -4.77 9.21
C LYS A 232 26.77 -4.96 8.24
N ILE A 233 26.60 -4.55 6.99
CA ILE A 233 27.62 -4.70 5.95
C ILE A 233 28.63 -3.55 5.97
N ILE A 234 28.21 -2.31 6.28
CA ILE A 234 29.13 -1.18 6.52
C ILE A 234 30.06 -1.50 7.70
N TYR A 235 29.53 -2.08 8.78
CA TYR A 235 30.33 -2.49 9.94
C TYR A 235 31.35 -3.59 9.61
N SER A 236 31.07 -4.48 8.65
CA SER A 236 32.01 -5.52 8.22
C SER A 236 33.20 -4.99 7.40
N ALA A 237 33.08 -3.79 6.82
CA ALA A 237 34.13 -3.13 6.04
C ALA A 237 35.07 -2.26 6.91
N CYS A 238 34.80 -2.11 8.21
CA CYS A 238 35.62 -1.33 9.14
C CYS A 238 36.39 -2.28 10.08
N PRO A 239 37.72 -2.47 9.91
CA PRO A 239 38.48 -3.48 10.67
C PRO A 239 38.73 -3.09 12.13
N SER A 240 38.34 -1.90 12.57
CA SER A 240 38.64 -1.41 13.92
C SER A 240 37.49 -1.64 14.90
N LYS A 241 37.60 -2.77 15.62
CA LYS A 241 37.00 -3.16 16.93
C LYS A 241 35.71 -3.99 16.93
N THR A 242 35.96 -5.30 17.09
CA THR A 242 35.29 -6.25 18.00
C THR A 242 34.29 -5.71 19.03
N LYS A 243 33.02 -6.14 18.92
CA LYS A 243 32.21 -6.92 19.88
C LYS A 243 30.74 -6.82 19.46
N GLU A 244 30.00 -7.93 19.62
CA GLU A 244 28.55 -8.04 19.37
C GLU A 244 27.81 -6.77 19.80
N SER A 245 27.24 -6.03 18.84
CA SER A 245 26.22 -5.03 19.15
C SER A 245 24.90 -5.53 18.58
N GLU A 246 23.99 -5.82 19.50
CA GLU A 246 22.59 -6.08 19.22
C GLU A 246 22.02 -4.96 18.34
N VAL A 247 21.12 -5.33 17.44
CA VAL A 247 20.37 -4.36 16.63
C VAL A 247 19.72 -3.35 17.59
N PRO A 248 20.01 -2.04 17.51
CA PRO A 248 19.53 -1.08 18.51
C PRO A 248 18.00 -1.08 18.60
N GLU A 249 17.47 -1.16 19.82
CA GLU A 249 16.02 -1.08 20.16
C GLU A 249 15.30 0.13 19.50
N GLU A 250 16.05 1.18 19.17
CA GLU A 250 15.59 2.37 18.47
C GLU A 250 15.04 2.08 17.05
N PHE A 251 15.56 1.06 16.36
CA PHE A 251 15.04 0.66 15.03
C PHE A 251 13.64 0.04 15.12
N LEU A 252 13.34 -0.68 16.21
CA LEU A 252 12.01 -1.24 16.47
C LEU A 252 11.01 -0.14 16.84
N LYS A 253 11.48 0.90 17.52
CA LYS A 253 10.69 2.09 17.86
C LYS A 253 10.28 2.88 16.60
N CYS A 254 11.19 3.01 15.64
CA CYS A 254 10.94 3.68 14.35
C CYS A 254 9.81 2.99 13.53
N LYS A 255 9.70 1.66 13.61
CA LYS A 255 8.62 0.87 12.98
C LYS A 255 7.23 1.25 13.49
N ASN A 256 7.08 1.45 14.80
CA ASN A 256 5.80 1.81 15.42
C ASN A 256 5.45 3.29 15.23
N GLU A 257 6.46 4.17 15.10
CA GLU A 257 6.25 5.60 14.89
C GLU A 257 5.83 5.92 13.44
N LEU A 258 6.49 5.36 12.42
CA LEU A 258 6.12 5.60 11.01
C LEU A 258 4.64 5.26 10.74
N PHE A 259 4.16 4.12 11.26
CA PHE A 259 2.77 3.69 11.08
C PHE A 259 1.76 4.57 11.84
N ASN A 260 2.08 4.98 13.08
CA ASN A 260 1.21 5.84 13.87
C ASN A 260 1.14 7.28 13.33
N ILE A 261 2.24 7.76 12.75
CA ILE A 261 2.34 9.12 12.22
C ILE A 261 1.52 9.22 10.91
N ASP A 262 1.61 8.24 10.00
CA ASP A 262 0.80 8.23 8.77
C ASP A 262 -0.71 8.14 9.08
N MET A 263 -1.11 7.36 10.08
CA MET A 263 -2.51 7.24 10.53
C MET A 263 -3.04 8.52 11.19
N ARG A 264 -2.28 9.16 12.08
CA ARG A 264 -2.70 10.43 12.73
C ARG A 264 -2.85 11.57 11.73
N PHE A 265 -2.00 11.61 10.70
CA PHE A 265 -2.05 12.64 9.68
C PHE A 265 -3.25 12.48 8.74
N LEU A 266 -3.57 11.24 8.33
CA LEU A 266 -4.77 10.95 7.55
C LEU A 266 -6.06 11.31 8.29
N LEU A 267 -6.13 11.01 9.60
CA LEU A 267 -7.28 11.33 10.45
C LEU A 267 -7.44 12.84 10.71
N ASN A 268 -6.35 13.58 10.94
CA ASN A 268 -6.41 14.99 11.32
C ASN A 268 -6.52 15.98 10.15
N CYS A 269 -6.09 15.62 8.94
CA CYS A 269 -6.03 16.56 7.82
C CYS A 269 -7.02 16.28 6.68
N GLY A 270 -7.89 15.26 6.78
CA GLY A 270 -8.88 14.95 5.74
C GLY A 270 -8.28 14.80 4.33
N GLY A 271 -7.00 14.44 4.21
CA GLY A 271 -6.27 14.35 2.95
C GLY A 271 -5.89 15.68 2.28
N GLN A 272 -5.95 16.83 2.97
CA GLN A 272 -5.65 18.15 2.40
C GLN A 272 -4.20 18.64 2.59
N CYS A 273 -3.41 18.05 3.49
CA CYS A 273 -2.02 18.46 3.73
C CYS A 273 -1.01 17.54 3.00
N SER A 274 0.11 18.11 2.53
CA SER A 274 1.16 17.36 1.83
C SER A 274 1.92 16.41 2.79
N PRO A 275 2.04 15.11 2.49
CA PRO A 275 2.80 14.15 3.30
C PRO A 275 4.32 14.43 3.37
N ARG A 276 4.82 15.44 2.63
CA ARG A 276 6.24 15.83 2.58
C ARG A 276 6.83 16.17 3.96
N ILE A 277 6.05 16.74 4.87
CA ILE A 277 6.54 17.16 6.20
C ILE A 277 6.78 15.95 7.11
N VAL A 278 6.02 14.88 6.90
CA VAL A 278 5.88 13.76 7.83
C VAL A 278 6.98 12.71 7.63
N LEU A 279 7.21 12.30 6.38
CA LEU A 279 8.29 11.38 6.03
C LEU A 279 9.66 12.04 6.04
N CYS A 280 9.75 13.36 5.81
CA CYS A 280 11.01 14.08 6.02
C CYS A 280 11.48 13.93 7.47
N LEU A 281 10.63 14.05 8.48
CA LEU A 281 11.04 13.89 9.88
C LEU A 281 11.49 12.44 10.22
N GLY A 282 10.80 11.42 9.68
CA GLY A 282 11.19 10.02 9.91
C GLY A 282 12.47 9.58 9.17
N VAL A 283 12.63 10.03 7.92
CA VAL A 283 13.84 9.78 7.11
C VAL A 283 15.02 10.62 7.62
N VAL A 284 14.78 11.86 8.07
CA VAL A 284 15.79 12.72 8.71
C VAL A 284 16.23 12.11 10.04
N ASN A 285 15.35 11.59 10.90
CA ASN A 285 15.79 10.92 12.13
C ASN A 285 16.63 9.67 11.86
N CYS A 286 16.31 8.89 10.81
CA CYS A 286 17.10 7.72 10.42
C CYS A 286 18.44 8.10 9.76
N LEU A 287 18.51 9.23 9.05
CA LEU A 287 19.74 9.82 8.49
C LEU A 287 20.57 10.53 9.56
N GLU A 288 19.96 11.18 10.55
CA GLU A 288 20.63 11.81 11.69
C GLU A 288 21.39 10.78 12.51
N CYS A 289 20.81 9.59 12.78
CA CYS A 289 21.57 8.47 13.35
C CYS A 289 22.83 8.11 12.53
N HIS A 290 22.78 8.26 11.20
CA HIS A 290 23.89 7.97 10.31
C HIS A 290 24.90 9.13 10.19
N VAL A 291 24.47 10.37 10.45
CA VAL A 291 25.30 11.58 10.48
C VAL A 291 26.01 11.71 11.83
N TYR A 292 25.34 11.42 12.95
CA TYR A 292 25.97 11.36 14.28
C TYR A 292 27.07 10.30 14.35
N LEU A 293 26.95 9.20 13.59
CA LEU A 293 28.01 8.19 13.50
C LEU A 293 29.23 8.67 12.68
N ASN A 294 29.05 9.60 11.73
CA ASN A 294 30.15 10.21 10.96
C ASN A 294 30.80 11.40 11.67
N LEU A 295 30.17 11.95 12.71
CA LEU A 295 30.73 13.03 13.55
C LEU A 295 31.57 12.51 14.73
N PHE A 296 31.61 11.20 14.94
CA PHE A 296 32.40 10.51 15.98
C PHE A 296 33.52 9.61 15.42
N LEU A 297 33.82 9.72 14.12
CA LEU A 297 35.03 9.18 13.46
C LEU A 297 35.98 10.33 13.10
#